data_AF-A0A1E4ISP6-F1
#
_entry.id   AF-A0A1E4ISP6-F1
#
_cell.length_a   1.000
_cell.length_b   1.000
_cell.length_c   1.000
_cell.angle_alpha   90.00
_cell.angle_beta   90.00
_cell.angle_gamma   90.00
#
_symmetry.space_group_name_H-M   'P 1'
#
loop_
_entity.id
_entity.type
_entity.pdbx_description
1 polymer ?
#
loop_
_entity_poly.entity_id
_entity_poly.type
_entity_poly.pdbx_seq_one_letter_code
_entity_poly.pdbx_strand_id
1 'polypeptide(L)'
;MDPDMSNVVGLAEFQCPVGSMAMHSVYGLVEVFSQDGWMRGVLYEHHEEVSLLHESEDVVFAEHIEMREAWVHVRELAEADIAKDIENLRKRGQFVVDTAD
;
A
#
# COMPACT_ATOMS: atom_id res chain seq x y z
N MET A 1 2.66 11.11 -45.39
CA MET A 1 3.74 11.02 -44.38
C MET A 1 3.10 11.39 -43.07
N ASP A 2 2.63 10.38 -42.35
CA ASP A 2 2.10 10.55 -41.01
C ASP A 2 3.28 10.74 -40.05
N PRO A 3 3.25 11.74 -39.15
CA PRO A 3 4.32 11.91 -38.18
C PRO A 3 4.25 10.76 -37.16
N ASP A 4 5.38 10.11 -36.96
CA ASP A 4 5.66 9.16 -35.87
C ASP A 4 5.16 9.70 -34.52
N MET A 5 3.95 9.27 -34.13
CA MET A 5 3.42 9.41 -32.77
C MET A 5 3.17 8.00 -32.21
N SER A 6 4.21 7.26 -31.83
CA SER A 6 3.97 6.04 -31.05
C SER A 6 5.19 5.56 -30.27
N ASN A 7 5.78 6.42 -29.45
CA ASN A 7 6.64 5.97 -28.34
C ASN A 7 6.43 6.86 -27.10
N VAL A 8 5.18 7.29 -26.86
CA VAL A 8 4.78 7.63 -25.50
C VAL A 8 4.56 6.29 -24.81
N VAL A 9 5.66 5.66 -24.39
CA VAL A 9 5.62 4.54 -23.45
C VAL A 9 4.73 5.02 -22.31
N GLY A 10 3.59 4.37 -22.11
CA GLY A 10 2.65 4.77 -21.08
C GLY A 10 3.36 4.67 -19.74
N LEU A 11 3.93 5.77 -19.23
CA LEU A 11 4.66 5.79 -17.95
C LEU A 11 3.81 5.22 -16.82
N ALA A 12 2.48 5.36 -16.96
CA ALA A 12 1.50 4.71 -16.12
C ALA A 12 1.73 3.21 -15.99
N GLU A 13 2.03 2.48 -17.06
CA GLU A 13 2.09 1.02 -17.09
C GLU A 13 3.22 0.44 -16.24
N PHE A 14 4.27 1.23 -16.00
CA PHE A 14 5.44 0.81 -15.24
C PHE A 14 5.35 1.17 -13.76
N GLN A 15 4.54 2.16 -13.42
CA GLN A 15 4.40 2.61 -12.04
C GLN A 15 3.45 1.67 -11.28
N CYS A 16 3.92 1.14 -10.15
CA CYS A 16 3.14 0.24 -9.29
C CYS A 16 2.53 -0.94 -10.08
N PRO A 17 3.36 -1.83 -10.64
CA PRO A 17 2.87 -2.96 -11.44
C PRO A 17 2.10 -3.97 -10.58
N VAL A 18 1.30 -4.82 -11.21
CA VAL A 18 0.63 -5.94 -10.52
C VAL A 18 1.66 -6.83 -9.81
N GLY A 19 1.36 -7.19 -8.57
CA GLY A 19 2.24 -7.93 -7.66
C GLY A 19 3.23 -7.06 -6.87
N SER A 20 3.20 -5.74 -7.05
CA SER A 20 3.99 -4.81 -6.24
C SER A 20 3.22 -4.29 -5.02
N MET A 21 3.97 -3.78 -4.04
CA MET A 21 3.43 -3.04 -2.91
C MET A 21 3.52 -1.53 -3.19
N ALA A 22 2.52 -0.78 -2.74
CA ALA A 22 2.48 0.67 -2.86
C ALA A 22 1.91 1.32 -1.60
N MET A 23 2.27 2.58 -1.37
CA MET A 23 1.68 3.42 -0.34
C MET A 23 0.58 4.29 -0.95
N HIS A 24 -0.62 4.19 -0.38
CA HIS A 24 -1.77 5.04 -0.64
C HIS A 24 -2.04 5.94 0.57
N SER A 25 -2.37 7.21 0.32
CA SER A 25 -2.55 8.20 1.41
C SER A 25 -3.71 7.88 2.37
N VAL A 26 -4.74 7.18 1.89
CA VAL A 26 -5.94 6.83 2.68
C VAL A 26 -5.90 5.39 3.19
N TYR A 27 -5.38 4.46 2.37
CA TYR A 27 -5.44 3.03 2.66
C TYR A 27 -4.12 2.49 3.26
N GLY A 28 -3.09 3.32 3.37
CA GLY A 28 -1.78 2.91 3.86
C GLY A 28 -1.05 2.03 2.85
N LEU A 29 -0.43 0.95 3.33
CA LEU A 29 0.29 0.01 2.51
C LEU A 29 -0.70 -0.92 1.79
N VAL A 30 -0.60 -1.01 0.47
CA VAL A 30 -1.52 -1.78 -0.37
C VAL A 30 -0.77 -2.70 -1.33
N GLU A 31 -1.37 -3.84 -1.67
CA GLU A 31 -0.90 -4.73 -2.73
C GLU A 31 -1.64 -4.43 -4.03
N VAL A 32 -0.91 -4.26 -5.14
CA VAL A 32 -1.52 -4.08 -6.45
C VAL A 32 -1.86 -5.44 -7.06
N PHE A 33 -3.14 -5.76 -7.20
CA PHE A 33 -3.59 -7.05 -7.75
C PHE A 33 -4.07 -6.97 -9.21
N SER A 34 -4.40 -5.78 -9.70
CA SER A 34 -4.91 -5.58 -11.07
C SER A 34 -4.56 -4.21 -11.63
N GLN A 35 -4.62 -4.08 -12.96
CA GLN A 35 -4.34 -2.85 -13.67
C GLN A 35 -5.28 -2.69 -14.87
N ASP A 36 -5.78 -1.47 -15.03
CA ASP A 36 -6.54 -1.04 -16.21
C ASP A 36 -6.12 0.39 -16.59
N GLY A 37 -5.23 0.52 -17.58
CA GLY A 37 -4.62 1.79 -17.96
C GLY A 37 -3.97 2.53 -16.79
N TRP A 38 -4.57 3.65 -16.39
CA TRP A 38 -4.11 4.50 -15.27
C TRP A 38 -4.66 4.07 -13.91
N MET A 39 -5.53 3.07 -13.88
CA MET A 39 -6.14 2.57 -12.65
C MET A 39 -5.38 1.34 -12.13
N ARG A 40 -5.35 1.21 -10.81
CA ARG A 40 -4.83 0.05 -10.09
C ARG A 40 -5.91 -0.51 -9.19
N GLY A 41 -6.15 -1.81 -9.33
CA GLY A 41 -6.87 -2.58 -8.33
C GLY A 41 -5.90 -2.85 -7.19
N VAL A 42 -6.25 -2.40 -6.00
CA VAL A 42 -5.44 -2.54 -4.79
C VAL A 42 -6.18 -3.28 -3.70
N LEU A 43 -5.46 -4.13 -2.98
CA LEU A 43 -5.89 -4.81 -1.76
C LEU A 43 -5.31 -4.08 -0.56
N TYR A 44 -6.14 -3.79 0.44
CA TYR A 44 -5.73 -3.11 1.67
C TYR A 44 -6.42 -3.71 2.90
N GLU A 45 -5.75 -3.58 4.04
CA GLU A 45 -6.31 -3.95 5.33
C GLU A 45 -7.27 -2.86 5.81
N HIS A 46 -8.50 -3.27 6.11
CA HIS A 46 -9.51 -2.42 6.74
C HIS A 46 -9.70 -2.88 8.19
N HIS A 47 -9.52 -1.94 9.11
CA HIS A 47 -9.66 -2.15 10.55
C HIS A 47 -10.99 -1.58 11.01
N GLU A 48 -11.87 -2.45 11.51
CA GLU A 48 -13.14 -2.06 12.12
C GLU A 48 -13.11 -2.40 13.61
N GLU A 49 -13.32 -1.38 14.46
CA GLU A 49 -13.46 -1.58 15.90
C GLU A 49 -14.88 -2.08 16.21
N VAL A 50 -14.98 -3.31 16.69
CA VAL A 50 -16.25 -3.89 17.12
C VAL A 50 -16.36 -3.78 18.63
N SER A 51 -17.28 -2.93 19.09
CA SER A 51 -17.59 -2.79 20.51
C SER A 51 -18.31 -4.05 21.00
N LEU A 52 -17.71 -4.76 21.96
CA LEU A 52 -18.37 -5.87 22.63
C LEU A 52 -19.26 -5.28 23.75
N LEU A 53 -20.57 -5.37 23.57
CA LEU A 53 -21.57 -4.82 24.51
C LEU A 53 -21.47 -5.47 25.90
N HIS A 54 -20.92 -4.70 26.83
CA HIS A 54 -21.32 -4.41 28.22
C HIS A 54 -22.03 -5.48 29.07
N GLU A 55 -21.26 -6.24 29.84
CA GLU A 55 -21.65 -6.69 31.20
C GLU A 55 -20.56 -6.40 32.27
N SER A 56 -19.48 -5.66 31.95
CA SER A 56 -18.41 -5.28 32.88
C SER A 56 -18.06 -3.79 32.80
N GLU A 57 -17.55 -3.21 33.90
CA GLU A 57 -17.09 -1.81 33.99
C GLU A 57 -15.93 -1.49 33.03
N ASP A 58 -15.24 -2.50 32.52
CA ASP A 58 -14.20 -2.40 31.49
C ASP A 58 -14.79 -2.58 30.09
N VAL A 59 -14.61 -1.57 29.21
CA VAL A 59 -14.98 -1.64 27.79
C VAL A 59 -13.91 -2.45 27.05
N VAL A 60 -14.27 -3.65 26.58
CA VAL A 60 -13.41 -4.47 25.74
C VAL A 60 -13.76 -4.24 24.28
N PHE A 61 -12.76 -3.88 23.48
CA PHE A 61 -12.88 -3.78 22.03
C PHE A 61 -12.28 -5.01 21.37
N ALA A 62 -12.98 -5.56 20.37
CA ALA A 62 -12.40 -6.50 19.45
C ALA A 62 -12.06 -5.76 18.15
N GLU A 63 -10.88 -6.02 17.60
CA GLU A 63 -10.49 -5.52 16.29
C GLU A 63 -10.88 -6.55 15.23
N HIS A 64 -11.63 -6.12 14.22
CA HIS A 64 -11.92 -6.90 13.04
C HIS A 64 -11.06 -6.38 11.88
N ILE A 65 -10.17 -7.23 11.37
CA ILE A 65 -9.30 -6.93 10.24
C ILE A 65 -9.79 -7.73 9.04
N GLU A 66 -10.11 -7.03 7.95
CA GLU A 66 -10.50 -7.65 6.70
C GLU A 66 -9.76 -7.06 5.50
N MET A 67 -9.61 -7.86 4.46
CA MET A 67 -9.01 -7.43 3.20
C MET A 67 -10.10 -6.88 2.29
N ARG A 68 -9.95 -5.62 1.86
CA ARG A 68 -10.86 -4.97 0.91
C ARG A 68 -10.14 -4.60 -0.38
N GLU A 69 -10.92 -4.53 -1.44
CA GLU A 69 -10.46 -4.09 -2.77
C GLU A 69 -10.90 -2.66 -3.06
N ALA A 70 -10.04 -1.90 -3.74
CA ALA A 70 -10.38 -0.59 -4.29
C ALA A 70 -9.72 -0.38 -5.65
N TRP A 71 -10.33 0.49 -6.47
CA TRP A 71 -9.70 0.99 -7.69
C TRP A 71 -9.23 2.41 -7.45
N VAL A 72 -7.93 2.65 -7.58
CA VAL A 72 -7.30 3.95 -7.36
C VAL A 72 -6.51 4.40 -8.59
N HIS A 73 -6.35 5.71 -8.76
CA HIS A 73 -5.53 6.23 -9.84
C HIS A 73 -4.04 6.03 -9.49
N VAL A 74 -3.20 5.63 -10.45
CA VAL A 74 -1.77 5.34 -10.22
C VAL A 74 -0.97 6.51 -9.62
N ARG A 75 -1.47 7.74 -9.80
CA ARG A 75 -0.87 8.96 -9.19
C ARG A 75 -1.10 9.09 -7.68
N GLU A 76 -2.06 8.35 -7.15
CA GLU A 76 -2.35 8.28 -5.71
C GLU A 76 -1.46 7.26 -5.00
N LEU A 77 -0.65 6.52 -5.77
CA LEU A 77 0.26 5.49 -5.30
C LEU A 77 1.73 5.95 -5.37
N ALA A 78 2.44 5.74 -4.27
CA ALA A 78 3.90 5.78 -4.24
C ALA A 78 4.43 4.35 -4.14
N GLU A 79 5.45 3.99 -4.92
CA GLU A 79 6.06 2.66 -4.82
C GLU A 79 6.60 2.44 -3.40
N ALA A 80 6.20 1.31 -2.80
CA ALA A 80 6.73 0.91 -1.51
C ALA A 80 8.02 0.12 -1.75
N ASP A 81 9.16 0.72 -1.40
CA ASP A 81 10.45 0.05 -1.43
C ASP A 81 10.89 -0.24 0.00
N ILE A 82 10.46 -1.41 0.48
CA ILE A 82 10.73 -1.87 1.84
C ILE A 82 12.25 -1.89 2.13
N ALA A 83 13.08 -2.24 1.14
CA ALA A 83 14.53 -2.28 1.33
C ALA A 83 15.09 -0.87 1.55
N LYS A 84 14.67 0.09 0.72
CA LYS A 84 15.03 1.51 0.87
C LYS A 84 14.48 2.12 2.15
N ASP A 85 13.27 1.76 2.55
CA ASP A 85 12.66 2.26 3.79
C ASP A 85 13.41 1.73 5.02
N ILE A 86 13.78 0.45 5.04
CA ILE A 86 14.65 -0.12 6.08
C ILE A 86 16.02 0.57 6.09
N GLU A 87 16.63 0.80 4.93
CA GLU A 87 17.91 1.50 4.83
C GLU A 87 17.81 2.94 5.36
N ASN A 88 16.73 3.65 5.05
CA ASN A 88 16.47 5.00 5.53
C ASN A 88 16.26 5.02 7.06
N LEU A 89 15.52 4.05 7.60
CA LEU A 89 15.35 3.92 9.05
C LEU A 89 16.68 3.61 9.76
N ARG A 90 17.52 2.74 9.18
CA ARG A 90 18.89 2.48 9.67
C ARG A 90 19.74 3.75 9.66
N LYS A 91 19.74 4.51 8.56
CA LYS A 91 20.48 5.78 8.43
C LYS A 91 20.04 6.82 9.46
N ARG A 92 18.75 6.84 9.83
CA ARG A 92 18.19 7.71 10.87
C ARG A 92 18.44 7.22 12.29
N GLY A 93 19.08 6.06 12.47
CA GLY A 93 19.28 5.43 13.79
C GLY A 93 17.97 4.94 14.43
N GLN A 94 16.90 4.82 13.64
CA GLN A 94 15.56 4.40 14.09
C GLN A 94 15.31 2.90 13.90
N PHE A 95 16.26 2.20 13.31
CA PHE A 95 16.22 0.75 13.14
C PHE A 95 17.58 0.17 13.52
N VAL A 96 17.65 -0.40 14.72
CA VAL A 96 18.82 -1.09 15.25
C VAL A 96 18.64 -2.57 14.94
N VAL A 97 19.53 -3.14 14.15
CA VAL A 97 19.61 -4.60 14.01
C VAL A 97 20.43 -5.08 15.21
N ASP A 98 19.77 -5.66 16.21
CA ASP A 98 20.50 -6.46 17.19
C ASP A 98 21.01 -7.70 16.45
N THR A 99 22.24 -7.63 15.95
CA THR A 99 23.01 -8.83 15.65
C THR A 99 23.44 -9.40 16.99
N ALA A 100 22.69 -10.38 17.50
CA ALA A 100 23.20 -11.26 18.53
C ALA A 100 24.37 -12.07 17.93
N ASP A 101 25.58 -11.83 18.43
CA ASP A 101 26.79 -12.61 18.14
C ASP A 101 26.64 -14.08 18.55
#